data_AF-A0A4Y4CNT1-F1
#
_entry.id   AF-A0A4Y4CNT1-F1
#
_cell.length_a   1.000
_cell.length_b   1.000
_cell.length_c   1.000
_cell.angle_alpha   90.00
_cell.angle_beta   90.00
_cell.angle_gamma   90.00
#
_symmetry.space_group_name_H-M   'P 1'
#
loop_
_entity.id
_entity.type
_entity.pdbx_description
1 polymer ?
#
loop_
_entity_poly.entity_id
_entity_poly.type
_entity_poly.pdbx_seq_one_letter_code
_entity_poly.pdbx_strand_id
1 'polypeptide(L)'
;MSNKHRHVLEAIFRDPVSSNIQWREVESLLTHLGATVEPGHGARFRILLNRHEFFVHHPHHGNEFAKQEIKHLRECLAGAGVSLSKYDEERK
;
A
#
# COMPACT_ATOMS: atom_id res chain seq x y z
N MET A 1 -11.85 13.84 -10.13
CA MET A 1 -10.98 13.64 -8.94
C MET A 1 -10.54 12.20 -8.92
N SER A 2 -9.23 11.93 -8.90
CA SER A 2 -8.66 10.63 -9.25
C SER A 2 -9.15 9.50 -8.33
N ASN A 3 -10.01 8.61 -8.86
CA ASN A 3 -10.46 7.39 -8.20
C ASN A 3 -9.37 6.31 -8.11
N LYS A 4 -8.16 6.56 -8.66
CA LYS A 4 -7.10 5.56 -8.75
C LYS A 4 -6.63 5.08 -7.38
N HIS A 5 -6.35 5.99 -6.45
CA HIS A 5 -5.90 5.62 -5.09
C HIS A 5 -6.96 4.82 -4.33
N ARG A 6 -8.23 5.22 -4.47
CA ARG A 6 -9.36 4.47 -3.92
C ARG A 6 -9.42 3.06 -4.51
N HIS A 7 -9.28 2.91 -5.82
CA HIS A 7 -9.33 1.61 -6.49
C HIS A 7 -8.18 0.69 -6.08
N VAL A 8 -6.97 1.24 -5.90
CA VAL A 8 -5.83 0.49 -5.38
C VAL A 8 -6.09 0.06 -3.93
N LEU A 9 -6.61 0.94 -3.09
CA LEU A 9 -6.98 0.62 -1.72
C LEU A 9 -8.08 -0.47 -1.69
N GLU A 10 -9.08 -0.39 -2.56
CA GLU A 10 -10.12 -1.41 -2.71
C GLU A 10 -9.51 -2.76 -3.13
N ALA A 11 -8.59 -2.76 -4.09
CA ALA A 11 -7.89 -3.96 -4.54
C ALA A 11 -7.02 -4.59 -3.43
N ILE A 12 -6.38 -3.76 -2.59
CA ILE A 12 -5.59 -4.22 -1.44
C ILE A 12 -6.48 -4.85 -0.38
N PHE A 13 -7.65 -4.26 -0.06
CA PHE A 13 -8.52 -4.73 1.03
C PHE A 13 -9.56 -5.79 0.61
N ARG A 14 -9.82 -5.98 -0.69
CA ARG A 14 -10.76 -6.98 -1.21
C ARG A 14 -10.28 -8.42 -1.02
N ASP A 15 -11.19 -9.34 -0.73
CA ASP A 15 -10.91 -10.78 -0.71
C ASP A 15 -11.63 -11.50 -1.87
N PRO A 16 -10.95 -12.33 -2.69
CA PRO A 16 -9.50 -12.57 -2.69
C PRO A 16 -8.68 -11.34 -3.12
N VAL A 17 -7.41 -11.26 -2.65
CA VAL A 17 -6.45 -10.24 -3.08
C VAL A 17 -6.30 -10.21 -4.60
N SER A 18 -6.33 -9.01 -5.19
CA SER A 18 -5.93 -8.83 -6.60
C SER A 18 -4.47 -9.23 -6.78
N SER A 19 -4.10 -9.87 -7.89
CA SER A 19 -2.69 -10.03 -8.26
C SER A 19 -2.15 -8.82 -9.03
N ASN A 20 -3.01 -8.09 -9.74
CA ASN A 20 -2.61 -7.03 -10.65
C ASN A 20 -2.46 -5.67 -9.94
N ILE A 21 -1.56 -5.57 -8.96
CA ILE A 21 -1.23 -4.31 -8.29
C ILE A 21 0.24 -3.98 -8.56
N GLN A 22 0.51 -2.83 -9.19
CA GLN A 22 1.86 -2.42 -9.54
C GLN A 22 2.53 -1.61 -8.42
N TRP A 23 3.85 -1.69 -8.27
CA TRP A 23 4.63 -0.93 -7.29
C TRP A 23 4.39 0.56 -7.37
N ARG A 24 4.37 1.11 -8.59
CA ARG A 24 4.09 2.54 -8.80
C ARG A 24 2.71 2.95 -8.27
N GLU A 25 1.73 2.07 -8.31
CA GLU A 25 0.39 2.34 -7.77
C GLU A 25 0.40 2.34 -6.23
N VAL A 26 1.11 1.40 -5.62
CA VAL A 26 1.30 1.32 -4.17
C VAL A 26 2.11 2.50 -3.65
N GLU A 27 3.23 2.83 -4.27
CA GLU A 27 4.08 3.97 -3.90
C GLU A 27 3.30 5.28 -4.01
N SER A 28 2.52 5.45 -5.08
CA SER A 28 1.64 6.61 -5.25
C SER A 28 0.55 6.67 -4.18
N LEU A 29 -0.06 5.53 -3.82
CA LEU A 29 -1.04 5.45 -2.72
C LEU A 29 -0.41 5.80 -1.37
N LEU A 30 0.74 5.21 -1.05
CA LEU A 30 1.46 5.46 0.21
C LEU A 30 1.83 6.95 0.35
N THR A 31 2.37 7.54 -0.71
CA THR A 31 2.69 8.98 -0.76
C THR A 31 1.42 9.82 -0.59
N HIS A 32 0.31 9.43 -1.21
CA HIS A 32 -0.98 10.12 -1.06
C HIS A 32 -1.52 10.07 0.37
N LEU A 33 -1.34 8.94 1.06
CA LEU A 33 -1.69 8.76 2.47
C LEU A 33 -0.73 9.49 3.43
N GLY A 34 0.29 10.19 2.93
CA GLY A 34 1.27 10.91 3.73
C GLY A 34 2.40 10.03 4.28
N ALA A 35 2.61 8.84 3.72
CA ALA A 35 3.71 7.99 4.12
C ALA A 35 5.06 8.53 3.61
N THR A 36 6.11 8.37 4.40
CA THR A 36 7.49 8.49 3.92
C THR A 36 7.97 7.12 3.45
N VAL A 37 8.52 7.06 2.23
CA VAL A 37 9.04 5.84 1.59
C VAL A 37 10.54 5.99 1.41
N GLU A 38 11.33 5.18 2.12
CA GLU A 38 12.80 5.22 2.08
C GLU A 38 13.36 3.88 1.60
N PRO A 39 14.41 3.85 0.76
CA PRO A 39 15.09 2.61 0.42
C PRO A 39 15.74 2.01 1.68
N GLY A 40 15.47 0.73 1.93
CA GLY A 40 16.05 -0.05 3.03
C GLY A 40 17.21 -0.94 2.57
N HIS A 41 17.64 -1.85 3.46
CA HIS A 41 18.66 -2.83 3.12
C HIS A 41 18.09 -3.96 2.25
N GLY A 42 18.72 -4.19 1.10
CA GLY A 42 18.28 -5.15 0.10
C GLY A 42 17.16 -4.59 -0.78
N ALA A 43 16.34 -5.47 -1.37
CA ALA A 43 15.18 -5.07 -2.19
C ALA A 43 13.96 -4.74 -1.30
N ARG A 44 14.13 -3.87 -0.31
CA ARG A 44 13.08 -3.48 0.64
C ARG A 44 12.96 -1.97 0.74
N PHE A 45 11.75 -1.50 1.01
CA PHE A 45 11.46 -0.12 1.35
C PHE A 45 10.96 -0.05 2.78
N ARG A 46 11.48 0.93 3.52
CA ARG A 46 10.99 1.33 4.83
C ARG A 46 9.87 2.34 4.61
N ILE A 47 8.72 2.07 5.23
CA ILE A 47 7.54 2.91 5.16
C ILE A 47 7.22 3.42 6.56
N LEU A 48 7.08 4.75 6.70
CA LEU A 48 6.57 5.39 7.90
C LEU A 48 5.25 6.07 7.59
N LEU A 49 4.16 5.57 8.16
CA LEU A 49 2.80 6.08 7.95
C LEU A 49 2.07 6.14 9.29
N ASN A 50 1.50 7.30 9.65
CA ASN A 50 0.77 7.48 10.92
C ASN A 50 1.58 7.05 12.16
N ARG A 51 2.89 7.30 12.15
CA ARG A 51 3.86 6.85 13.18
C ARG A 51 4.00 5.32 13.31
N HIS A 52 3.42 4.57 12.38
CA HIS A 52 3.59 3.13 12.23
C HIS A 52 4.69 2.87 11.19
N GLU A 53 5.70 2.11 11.58
CA GLU A 53 6.82 1.73 10.72
C GLU A 53 6.67 0.29 10.27
N PHE A 54 6.84 0.05 8.96
CA PHE A 54 6.84 -1.28 8.38
C PHE A 54 7.73 -1.35 7.14
N PHE A 55 8.01 -2.57 6.68
CA PHE A 55 8.82 -2.82 5.49
C PHE A 55 7.99 -3.52 4.41
N VAL A 56 8.24 -3.14 3.16
CA VAL A 56 7.65 -3.77 1.99
C VAL A 56 8.76 -4.19 1.03
N HIS A 57 8.70 -5.40 0.49
CA HIS A 57 9.65 -5.84 -0.52
C HIS A 57 9.33 -5.24 -1.88
N HIS A 58 10.36 -4.82 -2.61
CA HIS A 58 10.23 -4.53 -4.03
C HIS A 58 9.92 -5.83 -4.78
N PRO A 59 8.99 -5.82 -5.75
CA PRO A 59 8.80 -6.92 -6.67
C PRO A 59 10.12 -7.38 -7.33
N HIS A 60 10.47 -8.65 -7.21
CA HIS A 60 11.74 -9.17 -7.75
C HIS A 60 11.71 -9.45 -9.27
N HIS A 61 10.52 -9.67 -9.84
CA HIS A 61 10.31 -9.87 -11.28
C HIS A 61 9.11 -9.03 -11.74
N GLY A 62 9.36 -8.05 -12.61
CA GLY A 62 8.34 -7.07 -13.00
C GLY A 62 8.07 -6.03 -11.92
N ASN A 63 7.07 -5.18 -12.14
CA ASN A 63 6.64 -4.18 -11.16
C ASN A 63 5.40 -4.64 -10.37
N GLU A 64 4.97 -5.90 -10.50
CA GLU A 64 3.73 -6.41 -9.91
C GLU A 64 3.96 -7.05 -8.54
N PHE A 65 3.10 -6.72 -7.57
CA PHE A 65 3.16 -7.31 -6.24
C PHE A 65 2.75 -8.78 -6.24
N ALA A 66 3.51 -9.61 -5.54
CA ALA A 66 3.07 -10.97 -5.23
C ALA A 66 1.87 -10.93 -4.27
N LYS A 67 0.95 -11.90 -4.38
CA LYS A 67 -0.25 -11.98 -3.52
C LYS A 67 0.07 -11.97 -2.02
N GLN A 68 1.17 -12.61 -1.61
CA GLN A 68 1.61 -12.63 -0.22
C GLN A 68 1.99 -11.22 0.25
N GLU A 69 2.66 -10.47 -0.61
CA GLU A 69 3.11 -9.11 -0.32
C GLU A 69 1.95 -8.12 -0.27
N ILE A 70 0.87 -8.37 -1.01
CA ILE A 70 -0.38 -7.60 -0.90
C ILE A 70 -1.09 -7.87 0.42
N LYS A 71 -1.08 -9.13 0.91
CA LYS A 71 -1.64 -9.46 2.23
C LYS A 71 -0.84 -8.79 3.34
N HIS A 72 0.48 -8.87 3.28
CA HIS A 72 1.37 -8.16 4.20
C HIS A 72 1.12 -6.65 4.18
N LEU A 73 1.06 -6.05 2.98
CA LEU A 73 0.74 -4.62 2.82
C LEU A 73 -0.62 -4.26 3.44
N ARG A 74 -1.65 -5.09 3.24
CA ARG A 74 -2.98 -4.89 3.85
C ARG A 74 -2.89 -4.86 5.38
N GLU A 75 -2.18 -5.81 5.97
CA GLU A 75 -2.00 -5.90 7.42
C GLU A 75 -1.25 -4.67 7.96
N CYS A 76 -0.18 -4.24 7.28
CA CYS A 76 0.56 -3.02 7.66
C CYS A 76 -0.29 -1.75 7.54
N LEU A 77 -1.06 -1.59 6.48
CA LEU A 77 -1.97 -0.45 6.30
C LEU A 77 -3.05 -0.43 7.40
N ALA A 78 -3.64 -1.58 7.71
CA ALA A 78 -4.59 -1.71 8.81
C ALA A 78 -3.94 -1.36 10.17
N GLY A 79 -2.71 -1.81 10.41
CA GLY A 79 -1.92 -1.46 11.61
C GLY A 79 -1.57 0.03 11.70
N ALA A 80 -1.37 0.69 10.56
CA ALA A 80 -1.21 2.14 10.45
C ALA A 80 -2.56 2.91 10.56
N GLY A 81 -3.66 2.20 10.81
CA GLY A 81 -4.98 2.78 11.00
C GLY A 81 -5.69 3.17 9.71
N VAL A 82 -5.20 2.74 8.55
CA VAL A 82 -5.82 2.98 7.23
C VAL A 82 -6.90 1.93 6.96
N SER A 83 -8.06 2.37 6.49
CA SER A 83 -9.13 1.51 6.00
C SER A 83 -9.91 2.22 4.88
N LEU A 84 -10.68 1.46 4.10
CA LEU A 84 -11.55 2.04 3.06
C LEU A 84 -12.56 3.04 3.63
N SER A 85 -13.19 2.71 4.77
CA SER A 85 -14.18 3.58 5.40
C SER A 85 -13.56 4.89 5.87
N LYS A 86 -12.40 4.85 6.55
CA LYS A 86 -11.71 6.06 7.00
C LYS A 86 -11.23 6.92 5.83
N TYR A 87 -10.71 6.28 4.79
CA TYR A 87 -10.29 6.99 3.58
C TYR A 87 -11.46 7.72 2.90
N ASP A 88 -12.66 7.12 2.89
CA ASP A 88 -13.85 7.75 2.33
C ASP A 88 -14.39 8.88 3.21
N GLU A 89 -14.25 8.78 4.53
CA GLU A 89 -14.63 9.83 5.49
C GLU A 89 -13.74 11.07 5.37
N GLU A 90 -12.42 10.90 5.28
CA GLU A 90 -11.45 12.00 5.13
C GLU A 90 -11.57 12.76 3.79
N ARG A 91 -12.32 12.20 2.84
CA ARG A 91 -12.53 12.75 1.50
C ARG A 91 -13.87 13.47 1.35
N LYS A 92 -14.72 13.48 2.38
CA LYS A 92 -15.95 14.28 2.44
C LYS A 92 -15.67 15.69 2.97
#